data_AF-A0A7J4PYM1-F1
#
_entry.id   AF-A0A7J4PYM1-F1
#
_cell.length_a   1.000
_cell.length_b   1.000
_cell.length_c   1.000
_cell.angle_alpha   90.00
_cell.angle_beta   90.00
_cell.angle_gamma   90.00
#
_symmetry.space_group_name_H-M   'P 1'
#
loop_
_entity.id
_entity.type
_entity.pdbx_description
1 polymer ?
#
loop_
_entity_poly.entity_id
_entity_poly.type
_entity_poly.pdbx_seq_one_letter_code
_entity_poly.pdbx_strand_id
1 'polypeptide(L)'
;MGKTVKATKVGLKDAHDMVDSLKEMIQSDLRKQKSGFEDALSSRLREAEVVILESAKAKLAIVAGVGLMRKDLDRAQRKFSKTNDVEELKNTLIDLSMNLKKLRETNKEVVASLSSVLNPTLSAVEVVERFASDLQRSAGTWERHGREIDDSIMELCQDNQPAEMVELEKYIERQGYSVLLGDAHSSSEESE
;
A
#
# COMPACT_ATOMS: atom_id res chain seq x y z
N MET A 1 5.28 -17.64 -49.26
CA MET A 1 4.26 -18.23 -48.34
C MET A 1 4.82 -18.67 -46.98
N GLY A 2 5.79 -19.60 -46.89
CA GLY A 2 6.24 -20.14 -45.58
C GLY A 2 6.99 -19.17 -44.64
N LYS A 3 7.59 -18.09 -45.16
CA LYS A 3 8.32 -17.09 -44.36
C LYS A 3 7.38 -16.16 -43.59
N THR A 4 6.27 -15.74 -44.19
CA THR A 4 5.26 -14.85 -43.59
C THR A 4 4.51 -15.55 -42.45
N VAL A 5 4.02 -16.77 -42.68
CA VAL A 5 3.33 -17.56 -41.63
C VAL A 5 4.25 -17.84 -40.44
N LYS A 6 5.54 -18.10 -40.68
CA LYS A 6 6.52 -18.30 -39.61
C LYS A 6 6.73 -17.02 -38.80
N ALA A 7 6.86 -15.87 -39.46
CA ALA A 7 6.99 -14.58 -38.79
C ALA A 7 5.75 -14.24 -37.95
N THR A 8 4.54 -14.42 -38.49
CA THR A 8 3.28 -14.21 -37.75
C THR A 8 3.18 -15.13 -36.53
N LYS A 9 3.58 -16.40 -36.65
CA LYS A 9 3.62 -17.34 -35.51
C LYS A 9 4.60 -16.92 -34.42
N VAL A 10 5.73 -16.33 -34.81
CA VAL A 10 6.71 -15.79 -33.84
C VAL A 10 6.13 -14.58 -33.13
N GLY A 11 5.58 -13.60 -33.85
CA GLY A 11 5.00 -12.43 -33.20
C GLY A 11 3.77 -12.74 -32.33
N LEU A 12 2.94 -13.72 -32.71
CA LEU A 12 1.86 -14.21 -31.84
C LEU A 12 2.39 -14.84 -30.55
N LYS A 13 3.52 -15.56 -30.63
CA LYS A 13 4.18 -16.09 -29.44
C LYS A 13 4.70 -14.94 -28.56
N ASP A 14 5.33 -13.94 -29.17
CA ASP A 14 5.84 -12.78 -28.44
C ASP A 14 4.71 -12.02 -27.73
N ALA A 15 3.55 -11.85 -28.37
CA ALA A 15 2.35 -11.28 -27.74
C ALA A 15 1.82 -12.13 -26.57
N HIS A 16 1.86 -13.46 -26.68
CA HIS A 16 1.54 -14.35 -25.56
C HIS A 16 2.52 -14.20 -24.40
N ASP A 17 3.82 -14.14 -24.69
CA ASP A 17 4.87 -13.95 -23.68
C ASP A 17 4.70 -12.58 -22.97
N MET A 18 4.30 -11.54 -23.71
CA MET A 18 3.95 -10.21 -23.14
C MET A 18 2.76 -10.28 -22.18
N VAL A 19 1.69 -11.00 -22.55
CA VAL A 19 0.52 -11.20 -21.68
C VAL A 19 0.91 -11.92 -20.39
N ASP A 20 1.72 -12.96 -20.48
CA ASP A 20 2.14 -13.71 -19.30
C ASP A 20 3.07 -12.89 -18.40
N SER A 21 3.96 -12.09 -18.99
CA SER A 21 4.78 -11.10 -18.25
C SER A 21 3.91 -10.09 -17.49
N LEU A 22 2.86 -9.55 -18.13
CA LEU A 22 1.93 -8.63 -17.50
C LEU A 22 1.19 -9.27 -16.32
N LYS A 23 0.73 -10.53 -16.47
CA LYS A 23 0.08 -11.26 -15.36
C LYS A 23 1.02 -11.44 -14.18
N GLU A 24 2.27 -11.84 -14.43
CA GLU A 24 3.27 -12.02 -13.38
C GLU A 24 3.59 -10.70 -12.67
N MET A 25 3.71 -9.60 -13.42
CA MET A 25 3.93 -8.26 -12.88
C MET A 25 2.78 -7.84 -11.95
N ILE A 26 1.53 -7.95 -12.42
CA ILE A 26 0.33 -7.62 -11.63
C ILE A 26 0.32 -8.44 -10.34
N GLN A 27 0.55 -9.75 -10.43
CA GLN A 27 0.55 -10.62 -9.25
C GLN A 27 1.66 -10.25 -8.25
N SER A 28 2.86 -9.95 -8.74
CA SER A 28 4.00 -9.55 -7.91
C SER A 28 3.72 -8.23 -7.18
N ASP A 29 3.24 -7.22 -7.91
CA ASP A 29 2.89 -5.91 -7.39
C ASP A 29 1.80 -6.01 -6.33
N LEU A 30 0.70 -6.71 -6.61
CA LEU A 30 -0.39 -6.90 -5.67
C LEU A 30 0.05 -7.61 -4.40
N ARG A 31 0.87 -8.68 -4.52
CA ARG A 31 1.41 -9.37 -3.34
C ARG A 31 2.25 -8.44 -2.48
N LYS A 32 3.15 -7.67 -3.10
CA LYS A 32 4.05 -6.74 -2.42
C LYS A 32 3.28 -5.60 -1.73
N GLN A 33 2.32 -5.02 -2.42
CA GLN A 33 1.51 -3.92 -1.88
C GLN A 33 0.63 -4.42 -0.74
N LYS A 34 0.00 -5.60 -0.89
CA LYS A 34 -0.79 -6.22 0.16
C LYS A 34 0.04 -6.50 1.40
N SER A 35 1.20 -7.14 1.26
CA SER A 35 2.06 -7.44 2.41
C SER A 35 2.54 -6.16 3.10
N GLY A 36 2.96 -5.15 2.32
CA GLY A 36 3.38 -3.86 2.88
C GLY A 36 2.26 -3.13 3.64
N PHE A 37 1.03 -3.22 3.16
CA PHE A 37 -0.15 -2.68 3.84
C PHE A 37 -0.45 -3.41 5.16
N GLU A 38 -0.48 -4.75 5.12
CA GLU A 38 -0.72 -5.59 6.30
C GLU A 38 0.37 -5.39 7.37
N ASP A 39 1.63 -5.30 6.96
CA ASP A 39 2.77 -5.05 7.84
C ASP A 39 2.69 -3.67 8.49
N ALA A 40 2.35 -2.63 7.73
CA ALA A 40 2.23 -1.27 8.24
C ALA A 40 1.12 -1.14 9.31
N LEU A 41 -0.06 -1.72 9.04
CA LEU A 41 -1.15 -1.74 10.01
C LEU A 41 -0.82 -2.57 11.26
N SER A 42 -0.19 -3.72 11.05
CA SER A 42 0.21 -4.61 12.15
C SER A 42 1.27 -3.97 13.04
N SER A 43 2.28 -3.31 12.45
CA SER A 43 3.32 -2.59 13.20
C SER A 43 2.70 -1.50 14.06
N ARG A 44 1.84 -0.67 13.45
CA ARG A 44 1.14 0.39 14.15
C ARG A 44 0.33 -0.12 15.33
N LEU A 45 -0.42 -1.22 15.15
CA LEU A 45 -1.22 -1.80 16.23
C LEU A 45 -0.34 -2.33 17.36
N ARG A 46 0.74 -3.05 17.03
CA ARG A 46 1.68 -3.58 18.03
C ARG A 46 2.37 -2.48 18.83
N GLU A 47 2.82 -1.42 18.16
CA GLU A 47 3.45 -0.26 18.82
C GLU A 47 2.47 0.44 19.78
N ALA A 48 1.23 0.66 19.34
CA ALA A 48 0.17 1.21 20.19
C ALA A 48 -0.14 0.29 21.39
N GLU A 49 -0.23 -1.02 21.15
CA GLU A 49 -0.52 -2.03 22.18
C GLU A 49 0.53 -2.01 23.29
N VAL A 50 1.82 -1.99 22.96
CA VAL A 50 2.92 -1.92 23.93
C VAL A 50 2.75 -0.70 24.84
N VAL A 51 2.56 0.48 24.26
CA VAL A 51 2.43 1.73 25.03
C VAL A 51 1.17 1.75 25.88
N ILE A 52 0.04 1.24 25.37
CA ILE A 52 -1.23 1.16 26.11
C ILE A 52 -1.09 0.21 27.31
N LEU A 53 -0.47 -0.96 27.13
CA LEU A 53 -0.27 -1.94 28.19
C LEU A 53 0.68 -1.43 29.28
N GLU A 54 1.78 -0.80 28.89
CA GLU A 54 2.72 -0.18 29.85
C GLU A 54 2.04 0.95 30.64
N SER A 55 1.28 1.80 29.94
CA SER A 55 0.50 2.87 30.56
C SER A 55 -0.56 2.34 31.53
N ALA A 56 -1.21 1.23 31.21
CA ALA A 56 -2.17 0.57 32.10
C ALA A 56 -1.50 0.04 33.37
N LYS A 57 -0.33 -0.62 33.24
CA LYS A 57 0.47 -1.09 34.39
C LYS A 57 0.92 0.07 35.28
N ALA A 58 1.40 1.16 34.68
CA ALA A 58 1.81 2.36 35.41
C ALA A 58 0.63 3.00 36.17
N LYS A 59 -0.55 3.10 35.56
CA LYS A 59 -1.78 3.58 36.23
C LYS A 59 -2.15 2.69 37.42
N LEU A 60 -2.07 1.37 37.29
CA LEU A 60 -2.32 0.45 38.40
C LEU A 60 -1.33 0.67 39.56
N ALA A 61 -0.04 0.85 39.25
CA ALA A 61 0.98 1.16 40.25
C ALA A 61 0.69 2.50 40.97
N ILE A 62 0.26 3.53 40.24
CA ILE A 62 -0.15 4.82 40.82
C ILE A 62 -1.32 4.64 41.77
N VAL A 63 -2.37 3.92 41.36
CA VAL A 63 -3.55 3.65 42.20
C VAL A 63 -3.16 2.90 43.48
N ALA A 64 -2.31 1.88 43.36
CA ALA A 64 -1.79 1.15 44.51
C ALA A 64 -0.98 2.06 45.45
N GLY A 65 -0.11 2.91 44.90
CA GLY A 65 0.69 3.89 45.64
C GLY A 65 -0.20 4.87 46.42
N VAL A 66 -1.22 5.45 45.79
CA VAL A 66 -2.20 6.32 46.45
C VAL A 66 -2.94 5.56 47.57
N GLY A 67 -3.29 4.30 47.34
CA GLY A 67 -3.94 3.44 48.35
C GLY A 67 -3.07 3.22 49.60
N LEU A 68 -1.77 3.00 49.43
CA LEU A 68 -0.82 2.88 50.55
C LEU A 68 -0.66 4.20 51.31
N MET A 69 -0.48 5.30 50.58
CA MET A 69 -0.36 6.65 51.14
C MET A 69 -1.57 7.03 52.00
N ARG A 70 -2.79 6.67 51.56
CA ARG A 70 -4.01 6.87 52.35
C ARG A 70 -3.98 6.09 53.66
N LYS A 71 -3.56 4.83 53.63
CA LYS A 71 -3.43 4.00 54.84
C LYS A 71 -2.39 4.55 55.81
N ASP A 72 -1.28 5.06 55.29
CA ASP A 72 -0.22 5.67 56.11
C ASP A 72 -0.71 6.97 56.77
N LEU A 73 -1.46 7.80 56.03
CA LEU A 73 -2.12 8.99 56.58
C LEU A 73 -3.12 8.62 57.70
N ASP A 74 -3.98 7.65 57.46
CA ASP A 74 -4.96 7.18 58.47
C ASP A 74 -4.26 6.67 59.74
N ARG A 75 -3.12 5.98 59.59
CA ARG A 75 -2.31 5.49 60.72
C ARG A 75 -1.67 6.65 61.49
N ALA A 76 -1.09 7.61 60.78
CA ALA A 76 -0.48 8.79 61.38
C ALA A 76 -1.51 9.64 62.13
N GLN A 77 -2.71 9.84 61.56
CA GLN A 77 -3.80 10.54 62.21
C GLN A 77 -4.24 9.84 63.51
N ARG A 78 -4.42 8.52 63.50
CA ARG A 78 -4.76 7.74 64.71
C ARG A 78 -3.69 7.85 65.80
N LYS A 79 -2.41 7.87 65.42
CA LYS A 79 -1.30 8.03 66.37
C LYS A 79 -1.32 9.45 66.96
N PHE A 80 -1.45 10.46 66.12
CA PHE A 80 -1.55 11.85 66.52
C PHE A 80 -2.69 12.09 67.51
N SER A 81 -3.89 11.52 67.29
CA SER A 81 -5.00 11.64 68.24
C SER A 81 -4.71 11.09 69.64
N LYS A 82 -3.70 10.22 69.80
CA LYS A 82 -3.30 9.64 71.09
C LYS A 82 -2.11 10.34 71.71
N THR A 83 -1.13 10.76 70.91
CA THR A 83 0.15 11.31 71.39
C THR A 83 0.20 12.83 71.35
N ASN A 84 -0.64 13.45 70.52
CA ASN A 84 -0.61 14.87 70.18
C ASN A 84 0.76 15.35 69.65
N ASP A 85 1.54 14.43 69.06
CA ASP A 85 2.86 14.71 68.50
C ASP A 85 2.74 15.38 67.12
N VAL A 86 2.79 16.72 67.13
CA VAL A 86 2.60 17.55 65.93
C VAL A 86 3.77 17.38 64.94
N GLU A 87 5.01 17.27 65.43
CA GLU A 87 6.18 17.19 64.55
C GLU A 87 6.22 15.85 63.80
N GLU A 88 5.84 14.75 64.45
CA GLU A 88 5.73 13.45 63.75
C GLU A 88 4.66 13.48 62.65
N LEU A 89 3.48 14.04 62.93
CA LEU A 89 2.41 14.16 61.93
C LEU A 89 2.86 15.03 60.75
N LYS A 90 3.52 16.16 61.04
CA LYS A 90 4.04 17.08 60.03
C LYS A 90 5.08 16.40 59.13
N ASN A 91 6.02 15.64 59.70
CA ASN A 91 7.01 14.89 58.91
C ASN A 91 6.32 13.87 58.00
N THR A 92 5.32 13.14 58.51
CA THR A 92 4.55 12.18 57.69
C THR A 92 3.82 12.88 56.54
N LEU A 93 3.22 14.06 56.79
CA LEU A 93 2.54 14.84 55.75
C LEU A 93 3.52 15.35 54.68
N ILE A 94 4.73 15.75 55.07
CA ILE A 94 5.79 16.15 54.15
C ILE A 94 6.17 14.97 53.25
N ASP A 95 6.43 13.78 53.82
CA ASP A 95 6.78 12.58 53.07
C ASP A 95 5.66 12.17 52.09
N LEU A 96 4.41 12.19 52.55
CA LEU A 96 3.24 11.96 51.71
C LEU A 96 3.17 12.96 50.55
N SER A 97 3.42 14.25 50.80
CA SER A 97 3.40 15.27 49.75
C SER A 97 4.48 15.04 48.70
N MET A 98 5.67 14.61 49.10
CA MET A 98 6.76 14.28 48.19
C MET A 98 6.42 13.04 47.34
N ASN A 99 5.86 12.00 47.95
CA ASN A 99 5.42 10.80 47.23
C ASN A 99 4.28 11.11 46.26
N LEU A 100 3.33 11.96 46.65
CA LEU A 100 2.23 12.40 45.79
C LEU A 100 2.77 13.14 44.55
N LYS A 101 3.80 13.98 44.74
CA LYS A 101 4.46 14.70 43.66
C LYS A 101 5.07 13.72 42.66
N LYS A 102 5.81 12.71 43.13
CA LYS A 102 6.38 11.65 42.27
C LYS A 102 5.29 10.92 41.48
N LEU A 103 4.20 10.50 42.13
CA LEU A 103 3.09 9.82 41.43
C LEU A 103 2.42 10.72 40.38
N ARG A 104 2.32 12.04 40.63
CA ARG A 104 1.83 13.00 39.63
C ARG A 104 2.77 13.14 38.45
N GLU A 105 4.07 13.13 38.67
CA GLU A 105 5.09 13.16 37.60
C GLU A 105 4.99 11.89 36.74
N THR A 106 4.95 10.71 37.35
CA THR A 106 4.71 9.45 36.62
C THR A 106 3.39 9.48 35.84
N ASN A 107 2.31 10.03 36.41
CA ASN A 107 1.05 10.15 35.69
C ASN A 107 1.15 11.09 34.47
N LYS A 108 1.94 12.17 34.55
CA LYS A 108 2.18 13.06 33.40
C LYS A 108 2.91 12.33 32.28
N GLU A 109 3.92 11.52 32.62
CA GLU A 109 4.63 10.68 31.65
C GLU A 109 3.69 9.71 30.96
N VAL A 110 2.83 9.01 31.73
CA VAL A 110 1.80 8.12 31.17
C VAL A 110 0.86 8.86 30.21
N VAL A 111 0.40 10.06 30.58
CA VAL A 111 -0.46 10.87 29.72
C VAL A 111 0.27 11.27 28.43
N ALA A 112 1.54 11.66 28.51
CA ALA A 112 2.34 11.99 27.35
C ALA A 112 2.53 10.78 26.42
N SER A 113 2.83 9.60 26.97
CA SER A 113 2.95 8.36 26.20
C SER A 113 1.63 7.95 25.53
N LEU A 114 0.49 8.07 26.20
CA LEU A 114 -0.81 7.80 25.56
C LEU A 114 -1.15 8.84 24.47
N SER A 115 -0.69 10.08 24.62
CA SER A 115 -0.88 11.13 23.62
C SER A 115 -0.12 10.84 22.32
N SER A 116 1.05 10.18 22.37
CA SER A 116 1.77 9.80 21.15
C SER A 116 1.07 8.67 20.39
N VAL A 117 0.35 7.77 21.09
CA VAL A 117 -0.49 6.75 20.45
C VAL A 117 -1.69 7.38 19.74
N LEU A 118 -2.29 8.41 20.33
CA LEU A 118 -3.42 9.14 19.74
C LEU A 118 -3.02 10.01 18.54
N ASN A 119 -1.79 10.50 18.53
CA ASN A 119 -1.24 11.35 17.48
C ASN A 119 -0.03 10.65 16.84
N PRO A 120 -0.24 9.54 16.12
CA PRO A 120 0.85 8.80 15.51
C PRO A 120 1.46 9.61 14.37
N THR A 121 2.73 9.33 14.05
CA THR A 121 3.40 9.85 12.85
C THR A 121 2.77 9.35 11.55
N LEU A 122 2.16 8.16 11.58
CA LEU A 122 1.41 7.58 10.49
C LEU A 122 0.12 6.94 11.03
N SER A 123 -1.01 7.52 10.64
CA SER A 123 -2.34 7.03 10.96
C SER A 123 -2.73 5.84 10.07
N ALA A 124 -3.70 5.04 10.52
CA ALA A 124 -4.24 3.97 9.69
C ALA A 124 -4.88 4.50 8.39
N VAL A 125 -5.42 5.72 8.41
CA VAL A 125 -5.99 6.37 7.23
C VAL A 125 -4.88 6.65 6.21
N GLU A 126 -3.77 7.24 6.63
CA GLU A 126 -2.63 7.50 5.76
C GLU A 126 -1.99 6.21 5.21
N VAL A 127 -2.02 5.11 5.97
CA VAL A 127 -1.60 3.78 5.47
C VAL A 127 -2.51 3.31 4.33
N VAL A 128 -3.83 3.47 4.47
CA VAL A 128 -4.80 3.12 3.43
C VAL A 128 -4.62 4.02 2.20
N GLU A 129 -4.46 5.33 2.40
CA GLU A 129 -4.23 6.28 1.31
C GLU A 129 -2.97 5.97 0.53
N ARG A 130 -1.87 5.64 1.23
CA ARG A 130 -0.62 5.22 0.61
C ARG A 130 -0.80 3.93 -0.20
N PHE A 131 -1.49 2.93 0.34
CA PHE A 131 -1.79 1.69 -0.38
C PHE A 131 -2.60 1.94 -1.65
N ALA A 132 -3.63 2.79 -1.59
CA ALA A 132 -4.41 3.17 -2.76
C ALA A 132 -3.57 3.92 -3.81
N SER A 133 -2.69 4.83 -3.36
CA SER A 133 -1.76 5.54 -4.25
C SER A 133 -0.76 4.59 -4.93
N ASP A 134 -0.25 3.60 -4.21
CA ASP A 134 0.68 2.60 -4.75
C ASP A 134 -0.02 1.72 -5.80
N LEU A 135 -1.26 1.28 -5.51
CA LEU A 135 -2.10 0.55 -6.48
C LEU A 135 -2.34 1.37 -7.75
N GLN A 136 -2.72 2.65 -7.60
CA GLN A 136 -2.97 3.54 -8.74
C GLN A 136 -1.72 3.72 -9.61
N ARG A 137 -0.55 3.83 -8.98
CA ARG A 137 0.74 3.94 -9.70
C ARG A 137 1.08 2.65 -10.47
N SER A 138 0.90 1.49 -9.84
CA SER A 138 1.09 0.20 -10.52
C SER A 138 0.11 0.02 -11.67
N ALA A 139 -1.17 0.43 -11.50
CA ALA A 139 -2.18 0.36 -12.54
C ALA A 139 -1.77 1.13 -13.81
N GLY A 140 -1.18 2.33 -13.68
CA GLY A 140 -0.65 3.06 -14.84
C GLY A 140 0.52 2.34 -15.54
N THR A 141 1.30 1.54 -14.81
CA THR A 141 2.36 0.71 -15.39
C THR A 141 1.76 -0.50 -16.12
N TRP A 142 0.77 -1.16 -15.53
CA TRP A 142 0.07 -2.30 -16.15
C TRP A 142 -0.67 -1.89 -17.41
N GLU A 143 -1.34 -0.73 -17.39
CA GLU A 143 -2.03 -0.15 -18.54
C GLU A 143 -1.07 0.04 -19.72
N ARG A 144 0.13 0.59 -19.47
CA ARG A 144 1.15 0.75 -20.51
C ARG A 144 1.53 -0.58 -21.16
N HIS A 145 1.75 -1.62 -20.38
CA HIS A 145 2.05 -2.96 -20.92
C HIS A 145 0.85 -3.54 -21.68
N GLY A 146 -0.37 -3.24 -21.24
CA GLY A 146 -1.59 -3.56 -21.99
C GLY A 146 -1.59 -2.93 -23.39
N ARG A 147 -1.21 -1.64 -23.49
CA ARG A 147 -1.09 -0.96 -24.79
C ARG A 147 -0.01 -1.57 -25.68
N GLU A 148 1.13 -1.97 -25.10
CA GLU A 148 2.21 -2.64 -25.86
C GLU A 148 1.73 -3.98 -26.45
N ILE A 149 0.84 -4.71 -25.76
CA ILE A 149 0.18 -5.91 -26.29
C ILE A 149 -0.74 -5.55 -27.46
N ASP A 150 -1.57 -4.51 -27.30
CA ASP A 150 -2.48 -4.04 -28.36
C ASP A 150 -1.69 -3.59 -29.61
N ASP A 151 -0.58 -2.89 -29.42
CA ASP A 151 0.32 -2.46 -30.50
C ASP A 151 0.94 -3.66 -31.23
N SER A 152 1.35 -4.70 -30.50
CA SER A 152 1.89 -5.94 -31.08
C SER A 152 0.83 -6.69 -31.89
N ILE A 153 -0.41 -6.74 -31.41
CA ILE A 153 -1.53 -7.33 -32.15
C ILE A 153 -1.80 -6.51 -33.42
N MET A 154 -1.83 -5.18 -33.31
CA MET A 154 -2.06 -4.29 -34.45
C MET A 154 -0.98 -4.48 -35.52
N GLU A 155 0.30 -4.60 -35.13
CA GLU A 155 1.40 -4.86 -36.07
C GLU A 155 1.21 -6.18 -36.83
N LEU A 156 0.73 -7.23 -36.15
CA LEU A 156 0.44 -8.53 -36.78
C LEU A 156 -0.77 -8.48 -37.72
N CYS A 157 -1.70 -7.56 -37.47
CA CYS A 157 -2.92 -7.36 -38.25
C CYS A 157 -2.77 -6.33 -39.38
N GLN A 158 -1.59 -5.72 -39.57
CA GLN A 158 -1.41 -4.79 -40.69
C GLN A 158 -1.58 -5.52 -42.03
N ASP A 159 -2.72 -5.29 -42.68
CA ASP A 159 -3.07 -5.76 -44.02
C ASP A 159 -2.26 -5.03 -45.09
N ASN A 160 -0.96 -5.34 -45.16
CA ASN A 160 -0.17 -4.97 -46.30
C ASN A 160 -0.46 -5.97 -47.44
N GLN A 161 -0.97 -5.45 -48.56
CA GLN A 161 -1.10 -6.21 -49.81
C GLN A 161 0.24 -6.93 -50.06
N PRO A 162 0.25 -8.26 -50.33
CA PRO A 162 1.50 -8.97 -50.58
C PRO A 162 2.29 -8.26 -51.67
N ALA A 163 3.55 -7.93 -51.41
CA ALA A 163 4.38 -7.17 -52.36
C ALA A 163 4.44 -7.87 -53.72
N GLU A 164 4.44 -9.21 -53.72
CA GLU A 164 4.39 -10.02 -54.93
C GLU A 164 3.10 -9.83 -55.74
N MET A 165 1.98 -9.51 -55.09
CA MET A 165 0.73 -9.17 -55.77
C MET A 165 0.84 -7.82 -56.48
N VAL A 166 1.35 -6.80 -55.77
CA VAL A 166 1.60 -5.45 -56.34
C VAL A 166 2.63 -5.51 -57.47
N GLU A 167 3.67 -6.33 -57.33
CA GLU A 167 4.68 -6.55 -58.36
C GLU A 167 4.10 -7.24 -59.60
N LEU A 168 3.23 -8.24 -59.40
CA LEU A 168 2.54 -8.91 -60.50
C LEU A 168 1.59 -7.97 -61.24
N GLU A 169 0.81 -7.16 -60.52
CA GLU A 169 -0.05 -6.11 -61.10
C GLU A 169 0.77 -5.15 -61.97
N LYS A 170 1.88 -4.61 -61.42
CA LYS A 170 2.80 -3.74 -62.17
C LYS A 170 3.45 -4.43 -63.37
N TYR A 171 3.73 -5.72 -63.28
CA TYR A 171 4.30 -6.48 -64.39
C TYR A 171 3.27 -6.64 -65.53
N ILE A 172 2.03 -6.99 -65.20
CA ILE A 172 0.92 -7.12 -66.16
C ILE A 172 0.69 -5.79 -66.89
N GLU A 173 0.69 -4.67 -66.15
CA GLU A 173 0.60 -3.33 -66.72
C GLU A 173 1.76 -3.00 -67.67
N ARG A 174 3.00 -3.24 -67.24
CA ARG A 174 4.20 -2.93 -68.04
C ARG A 174 4.29 -3.73 -69.34
N GLN A 175 3.74 -4.94 -69.38
CA GLN A 175 3.73 -5.77 -70.59
C GLN A 175 2.55 -5.46 -71.53
N GLY A 176 1.67 -4.52 -71.17
CA GLY A 176 0.51 -4.14 -71.98
C GLY A 176 -0.63 -5.17 -71.98
N TYR A 177 -0.55 -6.19 -71.11
CA TYR A 177 -1.60 -7.21 -70.97
C TYR A 177 -2.89 -6.63 -70.38
N SER A 178 -2.85 -5.45 -69.76
CA SER A 178 -4.04 -4.73 -69.28
C SER A 178 -5.10 -4.52 -70.35
N VAL A 179 -4.71 -4.37 -71.63
CA VAL A 179 -5.65 -4.20 -72.75
C VAL A 179 -6.45 -5.47 -73.03
N LEU A 180 -5.90 -6.65 -72.71
CA LEU A 180 -6.58 -7.94 -72.88
C LEU A 180 -7.58 -8.24 -71.76
N LEU A 181 -7.50 -7.50 -70.66
CA LEU A 181 -8.30 -7.74 -69.45
C LEU A 181 -9.69 -7.06 -69.52
N GLY A 182 -9.89 -6.09 -70.42
CA GLY A 182 -11.19 -5.43 -70.64
C GLY A 182 -11.80 -4.83 -69.36
N ASP A 183 -13.14 -4.88 -69.22
CA ASP A 183 -13.88 -4.39 -68.05
C ASP A 183 -13.79 -5.33 -66.82
N ALA A 184 -13.07 -6.45 -66.91
CA ALA A 184 -12.99 -7.43 -65.81
C ALA A 184 -12.22 -6.91 -64.58
N HIS A 185 -11.51 -5.78 -64.69
CA HIS A 185 -10.77 -5.14 -63.60
C HIS A 185 -11.50 -4.01 -62.88
N SER A 186 -12.81 -3.82 -63.09
CA SER A 186 -13.57 -2.87 -62.28
C SER A 186 -13.87 -3.41 -60.88
N SER A 187 -12.85 -3.53 -60.02
CA SER A 187 -13.05 -3.76 -58.57
C SER A 187 -13.36 -2.45 -57.83
N SER A 188 -14.18 -1.60 -58.43
CA SER A 188 -14.74 -0.41 -57.78
C SER A 188 -16.17 -0.69 -57.32
N GLU A 189 -16.33 -1.70 -56.46
CA GLU A 189 -17.54 -1.89 -55.63
C GLU A 189 -17.12 -2.51 -54.28
N GLU A 190 -16.21 -1.86 -53.55
CA GLU A 190 -16.16 -1.99 -52.08
C GLU A 190 -15.86 -0.62 -51.48
N SER A 191 -16.89 0.22 -51.42
CA SER A 191 -16.93 1.43 -50.60
C SER A 191 -18.39 1.79 -50.33
N GLU A 192 -18.99 1.12 -49.33
CA GLU A 192 -19.99 1.67 -48.41
C GLU A 192 -20.05 0.83 -47.13
#